data_AF-A0A0A9FKC0-F1
#
_entry.id   AF-A0A0A9FKC0-F1
#
_cell.length_a   1.000
_cell.length_b   1.000
_cell.length_c   1.000
_cell.angle_alpha   90.00
_cell.angle_beta   90.00
_cell.angle_gamma   90.00
#
_symmetry.space_group_name_H-M   'P 1'
#
loop_
_entity.id
_entity.type
_entity.pdbx_description
1 polymer ?
#
loop_
_entity_poly.entity_id
_entity_poly.type
_entity_poly.pdbx_seq_one_letter_code
_entity_poly.pdbx_strand_id
1 'polypeptide(L)'
;MLEFAFPFRITFDELSKQGSNYTYAPSLAEWERSTVVCNFLKVFYNTTVVLSGSSYPTANRYFHELWKIKLAMDKECYNEDQDIVAMVKGM
;
A
#
# COMPACT_ATOMS: atom_id res chain seq x y z
N MET A 1 6.41 4.40 -4.04
CA MET A 1 6.45 3.80 -5.39
C MET A 1 5.07 3.83 -6.05
N LEU A 2 4.01 3.29 -5.43
CA LEU A 2 2.63 3.43 -5.94
C LEU A 2 2.08 4.86 -5.89
N GLU A 3 2.43 5.64 -4.86
CA GLU A 3 1.99 7.04 -4.69
C GLU A 3 2.32 7.94 -5.90
N PHE A 4 3.40 7.64 -6.63
CA PHE A 4 3.81 8.40 -7.81
C PHE A 4 2.97 8.12 -9.05
N ALA A 5 2.20 7.02 -9.08
CA ALA A 5 1.35 6.68 -10.21
C ALA A 5 0.00 7.44 -10.18
N PHE A 6 -0.44 7.91 -9.01
CA PHE A 6 -1.74 8.57 -8.84
C PHE A 6 -1.95 9.83 -9.70
N PRO A 7 -0.95 10.73 -9.87
CA PRO A 7 -1.09 11.89 -10.76
C PRO A 7 -1.35 11.52 -12.23
N PHE A 8 -0.94 10.32 -12.65
CA PHE A 8 -1.09 9.83 -14.02
C PHE A 8 -2.44 9.15 -14.28
N ARG A 9 -3.36 9.17 -13.31
CA ARG A 9 -4.67 8.54 -13.47
C ARG A 9 -5.43 9.03 -14.71
N ILE A 10 -5.37 10.33 -14.99
CA ILE A 10 -6.03 10.94 -16.16
C ILE A 10 -5.35 10.47 -17.45
N THR A 11 -4.02 10.40 -17.47
CA THR A 11 -3.29 9.94 -18.66
C THR A 11 -3.56 8.45 -18.95
N PHE A 12 -3.69 7.60 -17.92
CA PHE A 12 -4.14 6.21 -18.11
C PHE A 12 -5.54 6.10 -18.70
N ASP A 13 -6.48 6.94 -18.25
CA ASP A 13 -7.86 6.98 -18.76
C ASP A 13 -7.91 7.50 -20.21
N GLU A 14 -7.16 8.56 -20.53
CA GLU A 14 -7.05 9.09 -21.90
C GLU A 14 -6.42 8.09 -22.87
N LEU A 15 -5.37 7.39 -22.44
CA LEU A 15 -4.72 6.34 -23.23
C LEU A 15 -5.67 5.18 -23.56
N SER A 16 -6.56 4.81 -22.63
CA SER A 16 -7.60 3.80 -22.86
C SER A 16 -8.61 4.19 -23.92
N LYS A 17 -8.86 5.50 -24.08
CA LYS A 17 -9.81 6.06 -25.04
C LYS A 17 -9.18 6.25 -26.43
N GLN A 18 -7.88 6.54 -26.50
CA GLN A 18 -7.17 6.80 -27.75
C GLN A 18 -6.65 5.54 -28.45
N GLY A 19 -6.30 4.48 -27.71
CA GLY A 19 -5.73 3.26 -28.28
C GLY A 19 -6.73 2.11 -28.35
N SER A 20 -7.09 1.66 -29.55
CA SER A 20 -7.96 0.48 -29.73
C SER A 20 -7.43 -0.82 -29.10
N ASN A 21 -6.17 -0.83 -28.65
CA ASN A 21 -5.47 -1.99 -28.09
C ASN A 21 -4.93 -1.75 -26.65
N TYR A 22 -5.22 -0.61 -26.01
CA TYR A 22 -4.72 -0.33 -24.66
C TYR A 22 -5.70 -0.84 -23.60
N THR A 23 -5.42 -2.01 -23.03
CA THR A 23 -6.28 -2.70 -22.04
C THR A 23 -5.76 -2.62 -20.60
N TYR A 24 -4.73 -1.82 -20.34
CA TYR A 24 -4.04 -1.76 -19.04
C TYR A 24 -4.49 -0.61 -18.14
N ALA A 25 -5.51 0.15 -18.54
CA ALA A 25 -6.01 1.25 -17.72
C ALA A 25 -6.71 0.71 -16.47
N PRO A 26 -6.26 1.08 -15.25
CA PRO A 26 -6.92 0.62 -14.04
C PRO A 26 -8.29 1.27 -13.89
N SER A 27 -9.26 0.47 -13.47
CA SER A 27 -10.61 0.92 -13.10
C SER A 27 -10.61 1.82 -11.86
N LEU A 28 -11.70 2.56 -11.64
CA LEU A 28 -11.90 3.37 -10.44
C LEU A 28 -11.70 2.53 -9.16
N ALA A 29 -12.27 1.33 -9.11
CA ALA A 29 -12.13 0.43 -7.96
C ALA A 29 -10.68 -0.01 -7.73
N GLU A 30 -9.91 -0.26 -8.79
CA GLU A 30 -8.47 -0.58 -8.67
C GLU A 30 -7.64 0.60 -8.16
N TRP A 31 -7.98 1.84 -8.56
CA TRP A 31 -7.34 3.03 -8.00
C TRP A 31 -7.64 3.22 -6.51
N GLU A 32 -8.88 2.98 -6.10
CA GLU A 32 -9.30 3.03 -4.70
C GLU A 32 -8.58 1.96 -3.87
N ARG A 33 -8.58 0.69 -4.33
CA ARG A 33 -7.78 -0.39 -3.72
C ARG A 33 -6.30 -0.04 -3.63
N SER A 34 -5.71 0.45 -4.71
CA SER A 34 -4.29 0.82 -4.75
C SER A 34 -3.95 1.91 -3.73
N THR A 35 -4.88 2.85 -3.48
CA THR A 35 -4.73 3.86 -2.44
C THR A 35 -4.68 3.24 -1.05
N VAL A 36 -5.56 2.29 -0.75
CA VAL A 36 -5.57 1.57 0.53
C VAL A 36 -4.27 0.77 0.70
N VAL A 37 -3.87 0.00 -0.32
CA VAL A 37 -2.63 -0.78 -0.31
C VAL A 37 -1.40 0.13 -0.14
N CYS A 38 -1.34 1.26 -0.83
CA CYS A 38 -0.23 2.21 -0.71
C CYS A 38 -0.12 2.77 0.70
N ASN A 39 -1.23 3.13 1.33
CA ASN A 39 -1.26 3.62 2.71
C ASN A 39 -0.86 2.54 3.72
N PHE A 40 -1.32 1.31 3.53
CA PHE A 40 -0.93 0.15 4.33
C PHE A 40 0.58 -0.10 4.26
N LEU A 41 1.15 -0.19 3.05
CA LEU A 41 2.58 -0.41 2.84
C LEU A 41 3.45 0.73 3.36
N LYS A 42 2.92 1.96 3.44
CA LYS A 42 3.63 3.11 4.01
C LYS A 42 3.99 2.89 5.49
N VAL A 43 3.17 2.15 6.24
CA VAL A 43 3.47 1.77 7.64
C VAL A 43 4.74 0.91 7.69
N PHE A 44 4.82 -0.12 6.86
CA PHE A 44 5.98 -1.00 6.77
C PHE A 44 7.25 -0.27 6.34
N TYR A 45 7.13 0.60 5.33
CA TYR A 45 8.25 1.42 4.88
C TYR A 45 8.79 2.30 6.03
N ASN A 46 7.91 3.04 6.71
CA ASN A 46 8.32 3.92 7.81
C ASN A 46 8.96 3.14 8.95
N THR A 47 8.40 2.00 9.34
CA THR A 47 8.99 1.11 10.34
C THR A 47 10.36 0.62 9.88
N THR A 48 10.49 0.15 8.63
CA THR A 48 11.77 -0.33 8.10
C THR A 48 12.83 0.77 8.10
N VAL A 49 12.48 2.00 7.71
CA VAL A 49 13.39 3.16 7.76
C VAL A 49 13.90 3.36 9.19
N VAL A 50 13.02 3.33 10.19
CA VAL A 50 13.41 3.46 11.62
C VAL A 50 14.30 2.31 12.07
N LEU A 51 13.97 1.07 11.70
CA LEU A 51 14.71 -0.13 12.10
C LEU A 51 16.05 -0.31 11.37
N SER A 52 16.18 0.25 10.15
CA SER A 52 17.39 0.19 9.32
C SER A 52 18.49 1.16 9.76
N GLY A 53 18.19 2.05 10.71
CA GLY A 53 19.19 2.94 11.31
C GLY A 53 20.23 2.17 12.12
N SER A 54 21.51 2.53 11.98
CA SER A 54 22.65 1.88 12.65
C SER A 54 22.94 2.38 14.07
N SER A 55 22.33 3.50 14.49
CA SER A 55 22.41 3.98 15.87
C SER A 55 21.29 3.31 16.67
N TYR A 56 21.58 2.11 17.20
CA TYR A 56 20.54 1.15 17.52
C TYR A 56 19.63 1.59 18.67
N PRO A 57 18.32 1.42 18.49
CA PRO A 57 17.32 1.61 19.52
C PRO A 57 17.44 0.61 20.67
N THR A 58 17.13 1.05 21.89
CA THR A 58 16.76 0.14 22.98
C THR A 58 15.58 -0.74 22.53
N ALA A 59 15.55 -2.01 22.98
CA ALA A 59 14.54 -3.00 22.59
C ALA A 59 13.08 -2.50 22.63
N ASN A 60 12.77 -1.56 23.54
CA ASN A 60 11.47 -0.90 23.63
C ASN A 60 11.03 -0.24 22.31
N ARG A 61 11.94 0.40 21.56
CA ARG A 61 11.57 1.07 20.30
C ARG A 61 11.27 0.06 19.19
N TYR A 62 12.01 -1.06 19.13
CA TYR A 62 11.72 -2.15 18.20
C TYR A 62 10.31 -2.70 18.39
N PHE A 63 9.94 -2.95 19.66
CA PHE A 63 8.59 -3.43 19.99
C PHE A 63 7.51 -2.48 19.48
N HIS A 64 7.65 -1.17 19.73
CA HIS A 64 6.67 -0.19 19.27
C HIS A 64 6.56 -0.11 17.75
N GLU A 65 7.68 -0.24 17.03
CA GLU A 65 7.65 -0.25 15.56
C GLU A 65 6.97 -1.51 15.00
N LEU A 66 7.28 -2.69 15.53
CA LEU A 66 6.61 -3.94 15.14
C LEU A 66 5.13 -3.94 15.53
N TRP A 67 4.78 -3.32 16.65
CA TRP A 67 3.39 -3.18 17.07
C TRP A 67 2.57 -2.33 16.09
N LYS A 68 3.15 -1.28 15.50
CA LYS A 68 2.48 -0.49 14.45
C LYS A 68 2.15 -1.33 13.22
N ILE A 69 3.08 -2.20 12.81
CA ILE A 69 2.84 -3.15 11.72
C ILE A 69 1.68 -4.08 12.08
N LYS A 70 1.72 -4.68 13.27
CA LYS A 70 0.65 -5.56 13.74
C LYS A 70 -0.71 -4.86 13.73
N LEU A 71 -0.79 -3.63 14.25
CA LEU A 71 -2.02 -2.85 14.27
C LEU A 71 -2.54 -2.55 12.85
N ALA A 72 -1.63 -2.24 11.91
CA ALA A 72 -2.00 -2.03 10.51
C ALA A 72 -2.54 -3.31 9.86
N MET A 73 -1.94 -4.47 10.13
CA MET A 73 -2.44 -5.76 9.67
C MET A 73 -3.81 -6.08 10.27
N ASP A 74 -3.95 -5.94 11.59
CA ASP A 74 -5.21 -6.22 12.29
C ASP A 74 -6.35 -5.32 11.78
N LYS A 75 -6.06 -4.07 11.42
CA LYS A 75 -7.02 -3.13 10.81
C LYS A 75 -7.48 -3.59 9.42
N GLU A 76 -6.54 -3.92 8.54
CA GLU A 76 -6.87 -4.30 7.16
C GLU A 76 -7.41 -5.74 7.02
N CYS A 77 -7.31 -6.55 8.08
CA CYS A 77 -7.89 -7.90 8.15
C CYS A 77 -9.43 -7.92 8.10
N TYR A 78 -10.07 -6.80 8.45
CA TYR A 78 -11.53 -6.62 8.42
C TYR A 78 -11.97 -5.62 7.33
N ASN A 79 -11.14 -5.41 6.31
CA ASN A 79 -11.48 -4.54 5.19
C ASN A 79 -12.68 -5.12 4.41
N GLU A 80 -13.49 -4.25 3.82
CA GLU A 80 -14.61 -4.63 2.95
C GLU A 80 -14.12 -5.32 1.67
N ASP A 81 -12.96 -4.89 1.18
CA ASP A 81 -12.34 -5.41 -0.03
C ASP A 81 -11.64 -6.75 0.22
N GLN A 82 -12.16 -7.81 -0.41
CA GLN A 82 -11.66 -9.18 -0.21
C GLN A 82 -10.25 -9.38 -0.75
N ASP A 83 -9.83 -8.63 -1.77
CA ASP A 83 -8.47 -8.73 -2.31
C ASP A 83 -7.46 -8.20 -1.28
N ILE A 84 -7.82 -7.12 -0.57
CA ILE A 84 -7.00 -6.55 0.51
C ILE A 84 -6.92 -7.54 1.68
N VAL A 85 -8.05 -8.14 2.08
CA VAL A 85 -8.08 -9.15 3.15
C VAL A 85 -7.24 -10.37 2.78
N ALA A 86 -7.33 -10.85 1.52
CA ALA A 86 -6.54 -11.96 1.03
C ALA A 86 -5.03 -11.64 1.04
N MET A 87 -4.66 -10.43 0.62
CA MET A 87 -3.27 -9.95 0.68
C MET A 87 -2.76 -9.96 2.13
N VAL A 88 -3.50 -9.38 3.07
CA VAL A 88 -3.08 -9.29 4.48
C VAL A 88 -2.94 -10.67 5.11
N LYS A 89 -3.85 -11.60 4.81
CA LYS A 89 -3.79 -12.99 5.31
C LYS A 89 -2.64 -13.80 4.72
N GLY A 90 -2.12 -13.40 3.56
CA GLY A 90 -0.99 -14.05 2.90
C GLY A 90 0.40 -13.58 3.36
N MET A 91 0.46 -12.53 4.19
CA MET A 91 1.69 -11.98 4.77
C MET A 91 2.02 -12.63 6.11
#